data_AF-A0A6G3XQL3-F1
#
_entry.id   AF-A0A6G3XQL3-F1
#
_cell.length_a   1.000
_cell.length_b   1.000
_cell.length_c   1.000
_cell.angle_alpha   90.00
_cell.angle_beta   90.00
_cell.angle_gamma   90.00
#
_symmetry.space_group_name_H-M   'P 1'
#
loop_
_entity.id
_entity.type
_entity.pdbx_description
1 polymer ?
#
loop_
_entity_poly.entity_id
_entity_poly.type
_entity_poly.pdbx_seq_one_letter_code
_entity_poly.pdbx_strand_id
1 'polypeptide(L)'
;MVDTSGDTPGGSGFRIEHDSMGEVKVPADAKWRAQTQRAVENFPVSGQRLERAHIEALARIKGAAAKVNAELKVLDPDIAAAIQEAAAEVASGRWDEHFPVDV
;
A
#
# COMPACT_ATOMS: atom_id res chain seq x y z
N MET A 1 15.27 -27.51 -31.11
CA MET A 1 14.43 -27.34 -29.90
C MET A 1 14.58 -25.87 -29.53
N VAL A 2 13.52 -25.10 -29.72
CA VAL A 2 13.57 -23.64 -29.90
C VAL A 2 14.05 -22.94 -28.62
N ASP A 3 15.16 -22.22 -28.73
CA ASP A 3 15.51 -21.11 -27.85
C ASP A 3 14.55 -19.95 -28.14
N THR A 4 13.71 -19.59 -27.17
CA THR A 4 12.97 -18.34 -27.17
C THR A 4 13.44 -17.47 -26.03
N SER A 5 14.38 -16.59 -26.36
CA SER A 5 14.60 -15.33 -25.66
C SER A 5 13.29 -14.53 -25.70
N GLY A 6 12.85 -14.10 -24.51
CA GLY A 6 11.73 -13.18 -24.34
C GLY A 6 12.09 -12.17 -23.28
N ASP A 7 13.08 -11.33 -23.57
CA ASP A 7 13.32 -10.09 -22.83
C ASP A 7 12.18 -9.12 -23.14
N THR A 8 11.34 -8.81 -22.14
CA THR A 8 10.24 -7.85 -22.24
C THR A 8 10.52 -6.70 -21.28
N PRO A 9 10.55 -5.44 -21.74
CA PRO A 9 10.93 -4.31 -20.89
C PRO A 9 9.75 -3.84 -20.02
N GLY A 10 9.90 -3.95 -18.68
CA GLY A 10 8.95 -3.38 -17.72
C GLY A 10 9.05 -3.92 -16.29
N GLY A 11 10.20 -3.76 -15.61
CA GLY A 11 10.32 -3.82 -14.14
C GLY A 11 9.64 -4.98 -13.38
N SER A 12 9.64 -6.21 -13.90
CA SER A 12 8.75 -7.29 -13.45
C SER A 12 9.38 -8.21 -12.38
N GLY A 13 9.49 -7.72 -11.15
CA GLY A 13 9.90 -8.52 -9.98
C GLY A 13 8.80 -8.65 -8.94
N PHE A 14 8.83 -9.74 -8.16
CA PHE A 14 8.02 -9.86 -6.94
C PHE A 14 8.93 -9.78 -5.72
N ARG A 15 8.45 -9.14 -4.66
CA ARG A 15 9.01 -9.23 -3.31
C ARG A 15 8.21 -10.23 -2.49
N ILE A 16 8.90 -11.05 -1.70
CA ILE A 16 8.26 -11.98 -0.78
C ILE A 16 8.00 -11.23 0.52
N GLU A 17 6.73 -11.11 0.90
CA GLU A 17 6.31 -10.58 2.19
C GLU A 17 5.78 -11.73 3.06
N HIS A 18 5.92 -11.58 4.37
CA HIS A 18 5.50 -12.58 5.34
C HIS A 18 4.48 -11.99 6.32
N ASP A 19 3.39 -12.71 6.56
CA ASP A 19 2.44 -12.44 7.64
C ASP A 19 2.16 -13.72 8.44
N SER A 20 1.22 -13.68 9.39
CA SER A 20 0.89 -14.82 10.24
C SER A 20 0.32 -16.03 9.49
N MET A 21 -0.06 -15.87 8.21
CA MET A 21 -0.57 -16.94 7.35
C MET A 21 0.51 -17.50 6.40
N GLY A 22 1.74 -17.00 6.48
CA GLY A 22 2.90 -17.45 5.70
C GLY A 22 3.36 -16.41 4.66
N GLU A 23 4.03 -16.90 3.62
CA GLU A 23 4.61 -16.05 2.57
C GLU A 23 3.57 -15.68 1.49
N VAL A 24 3.74 -14.51 0.89
CA VAL A 24 2.96 -14.04 -0.26
C VAL A 24 3.81 -13.19 -1.20
N LYS A 25 3.57 -13.33 -2.50
CA LYS A 25 4.28 -12.59 -3.55
C LYS A 25 3.59 -11.26 -3.80
N VAL A 26 4.29 -10.16 -3.56
CA VAL A 26 3.80 -8.80 -3.80
C VAL A 26 4.58 -8.19 -4.96
N PRO A 27 3.94 -7.45 -5.88
CA PRO A 27 4.67 -6.72 -6.92
C PRO A 27 5.75 -5.81 -6.32
N ALA A 28 6.92 -5.72 -6.96
CA ALA A 28 8.06 -4.97 -6.41
C ALA A 28 7.82 -3.45 -6.34
N ASP A 29 6.97 -2.92 -7.22
CA ASP A 29 6.58 -1.51 -7.32
C ASP A 29 5.40 -1.13 -6.40
N ALA A 30 4.66 -2.13 -5.90
CA ALA A 30 3.55 -1.93 -5.00
C ALA A 30 3.98 -1.33 -3.65
N LYS A 31 3.30 -0.26 -3.21
CA LYS A 31 3.51 0.35 -1.88
C LYS A 31 2.86 -0.45 -0.75
N TRP A 32 1.96 -1.40 -1.06
CA TRP A 32 1.31 -2.28 -0.09
C TRP A 32 2.11 -3.57 0.18
N ARG A 33 1.78 -4.32 1.24
CA ARG A 33 2.49 -5.54 1.66
C ARG A 33 1.55 -6.76 1.77
N ALA A 34 1.96 -7.78 2.52
CA ALA A 34 1.30 -9.09 2.61
C ALA A 34 -0.21 -9.04 2.85
N GLN A 35 -0.68 -8.31 3.87
CA GLN A 35 -2.10 -8.30 4.23
C GLN A 35 -2.99 -7.77 3.09
N THR A 36 -2.58 -6.67 2.45
CA THR A 36 -3.30 -6.11 1.30
C THR A 36 -3.25 -7.07 0.11
N GLN A 37 -2.10 -7.69 -0.14
CA GLN A 37 -1.97 -8.67 -1.22
C GLN A 37 -2.91 -9.87 -1.02
N ARG A 38 -3.01 -10.40 0.21
CA ARG A 38 -3.97 -11.45 0.52
C ARG A 38 -5.41 -11.00 0.34
N ALA A 39 -5.74 -9.76 0.71
CA ALA A 39 -7.08 -9.24 0.48
C ALA A 39 -7.42 -9.19 -1.02
N VAL A 40 -6.48 -8.76 -1.86
CA VAL A 40 -6.63 -8.78 -3.33
C VAL A 40 -6.87 -10.21 -3.85
N GLU A 41 -6.15 -11.20 -3.33
CA GLU A 41 -6.29 -12.60 -3.76
C GLU A 41 -7.58 -13.26 -3.25
N ASN A 42 -8.02 -12.92 -2.04
CA ASN A 42 -9.15 -13.57 -1.37
C ASN A 42 -10.51 -12.95 -1.69
N PHE A 43 -10.57 -11.67 -2.06
CA PHE A 43 -11.82 -10.93 -2.24
C PHE A 43 -12.02 -10.35 -3.64
N PRO A 44 -11.95 -11.12 -4.74
CA PRO A 44 -12.43 -10.65 -6.04
C PRO A 44 -13.96 -10.74 -6.09
N VAL A 45 -14.67 -9.70 -5.63
CA VAL A 45 -16.13 -9.74 -5.41
C VAL A 45 -16.88 -8.94 -6.46
N SER A 46 -16.61 -7.63 -6.57
CA SER A 46 -17.43 -6.71 -7.37
C SER A 46 -16.67 -6.05 -8.51
N GLY A 47 -15.33 -6.04 -8.45
CA GLY A 47 -14.47 -5.29 -9.36
C GLY A 47 -14.48 -3.78 -9.08
N GLN A 48 -15.07 -3.32 -7.98
CA GLN A 48 -15.09 -1.92 -7.58
C GLN A 48 -14.07 -1.66 -6.49
N ARG A 49 -13.21 -0.66 -6.70
CA ARG A 49 -12.23 -0.26 -5.69
C ARG A 49 -12.86 0.67 -4.66
N LEU A 50 -12.17 0.85 -3.53
CA LEU A 50 -12.53 1.89 -2.58
C LEU A 50 -12.68 3.25 -3.27
N GLU A 51 -13.79 3.92 -2.98
CA GLU A 51 -14.02 5.31 -3.38
C GLU A 51 -12.90 6.22 -2.90
N ARG A 52 -12.50 7.17 -3.74
CA ARG A 52 -11.36 8.05 -3.44
C ARG A 52 -11.59 8.91 -2.20
N ALA A 53 -12.83 9.30 -1.92
CA ALA A 53 -13.16 10.02 -0.70
C ALA A 53 -12.81 9.21 0.57
N HIS A 54 -12.92 7.88 0.51
CA HIS A 54 -12.59 6.99 1.63
C HIS A 54 -11.08 6.92 1.85
N ILE A 55 -10.29 6.72 0.78
CA ILE A 55 -8.82 6.72 0.85
C ILE A 55 -8.33 8.05 1.45
N GLU A 56 -8.91 9.17 1.03
CA GLU A 56 -8.59 10.49 1.60
C GLU A 56 -8.83 10.56 3.10
N ALA A 57 -10.01 10.13 3.54
CA ALA A 57 -10.42 10.23 4.92
C ALA A 57 -9.47 9.42 5.80
N LEU A 58 -9.11 8.19 5.39
CA LEU A 58 -8.16 7.35 6.10
C LEU A 58 -6.78 7.99 6.15
N ALA A 59 -6.30 8.57 5.05
CA ALA A 59 -5.01 9.25 5.02
C ALA A 59 -4.97 10.44 5.99
N ARG A 60 -6.00 11.30 5.98
CA ARG A 60 -6.14 12.43 6.93
C ARG A 60 -6.17 11.94 8.38
N ILE A 61 -6.89 10.86 8.69
CA ILE A 61 -6.92 10.25 10.02
C ILE A 61 -5.53 9.80 10.45
N LYS A 62 -4.77 9.12 9.58
CA LYS A 62 -3.42 8.64 9.89
C LYS A 62 -2.43 9.79 10.09
N GLY A 63 -2.48 10.83 9.26
CA GLY A 63 -1.65 12.03 9.45
C GLY A 63 -1.95 12.73 10.78
N ALA A 64 -3.23 12.92 11.12
CA ALA A 64 -3.63 13.52 12.39
C ALA A 64 -3.21 12.67 13.60
N ALA A 65 -3.36 11.34 13.51
CA ALA A 65 -2.94 10.42 14.57
C ALA A 65 -1.42 10.46 14.79
N ALA A 66 -0.61 10.51 13.71
CA ALA A 66 0.83 10.63 13.82
C ALA A 66 1.25 11.94 14.51
N LYS A 67 0.60 13.05 14.17
CA LYS A 67 0.84 14.35 14.82
C LYS A 67 0.58 14.28 16.33
N VAL A 68 -0.60 13.82 16.73
CA VAL A 68 -0.98 13.73 18.15
C VAL A 68 -0.07 12.76 18.90
N ASN A 69 0.30 11.64 18.28
CA ASN A 69 1.21 10.66 18.90
C ASN A 69 2.63 11.22 19.14
N ALA A 70 3.11 12.11 18.27
CA ALA A 70 4.37 12.82 18.50
C ALA A 70 4.26 13.81 19.66
N GLU A 71 3.17 14.58 19.73
CA GLU A 71 2.90 15.50 20.84
C GLU A 71 2.82 14.78 22.19
N LEU A 72 2.24 13.57 22.20
CA LEU A 72 2.18 12.69 23.37
C LEU A 72 3.48 11.92 23.65
N LYS A 73 4.52 12.09 22.81
CA LYS A 73 5.83 11.40 22.91
C LYS A 73 5.74 9.87 22.86
N VAL A 74 4.68 9.33 22.26
CA VAL A 74 4.51 7.88 22.03
C VAL A 74 4.99 7.46 20.64
N LEU A 75 5.33 8.43 19.79
CA LEU A 75 5.91 8.25 18.47
C LEU A 75 7.07 9.23 18.31
N ASP A 76 8.16 8.75 17.72
CA ASP A 76 9.31 9.59 17.41
C ASP A 76 8.92 10.74 16.45
N PRO A 77 9.39 11.98 16.68
CA PRO A 77 9.00 13.13 15.86
C PRO A 77 9.37 13.00 14.38
N ASP A 78 10.52 12.40 14.04
CA ASP A 78 10.96 12.27 12.65
C ASP A 78 10.11 11.22 11.93
N ILE A 79 9.77 10.12 12.62
CA ILE A 79 8.83 9.12 12.11
C ILE A 79 7.44 9.74 11.91
N ALA A 80 6.96 10.54 12.87
CA ALA A 80 5.67 11.21 12.76
C ALA A 80 5.63 12.23 11.62
N ALA A 81 6.71 12.95 11.37
CA ALA A 81 6.83 13.85 10.22
C ALA A 81 6.75 13.07 8.90
N ALA A 82 7.48 11.96 8.77
CA ALA A 82 7.43 11.10 7.60
C ALA A 82 6.04 10.50 7.36
N ILE A 83 5.33 10.08 8.42
CA ILE A 83 3.96 9.57 8.29
C ILE A 83 3.00 10.69 7.85
N GLN A 84 3.14 11.90 8.40
CA GLN A 84 2.31 13.05 8.00
C GLN A 84 2.52 13.43 6.53
N GLU A 85 3.77 13.43 6.06
CA GLU A 85 4.10 13.69 4.66
C GLU A 85 3.49 12.63 3.75
N ALA A 86 3.72 11.34 4.03
CA ALA A 86 3.14 10.25 3.26
C ALA A 86 1.60 10.28 3.27
N ALA A 87 0.99 10.59 4.42
CA ALA A 87 -0.45 10.75 4.54
C ALA A 87 -0.97 11.92 3.68
N ALA A 88 -0.24 13.03 3.58
CA ALA A 88 -0.62 14.15 2.72
C ALA A 88 -0.56 13.76 1.23
N GLU A 89 0.44 12.98 0.81
CA GLU A 89 0.53 12.48 -0.58
C GLU A 89 -0.62 11.53 -0.93
N VAL A 90 -1.00 10.64 0.00
CA VAL A 90 -2.17 9.77 -0.20
C VAL A 90 -3.44 10.63 -0.26
N ALA A 91 -3.59 11.59 0.66
CA ALA A 91 -4.73 12.51 0.70
C ALA A 91 -4.80 13.44 -0.52
N SER A 92 -3.72 13.63 -1.29
CA SER A 92 -3.75 14.35 -2.57
C SER A 92 -4.09 13.47 -3.77
N GLY A 93 -4.12 12.15 -3.59
CA GLY A 93 -4.46 11.18 -4.64
C GLY A 93 -3.26 10.67 -5.43
N ARG A 94 -2.04 10.99 -4.98
CA ARG A 94 -0.80 10.63 -5.68
C ARG A 94 -0.61 9.11 -5.80
N TRP A 95 -1.21 8.35 -4.89
CA TRP A 95 -0.94 6.92 -4.69
C TRP A 95 -2.20 6.06 -4.76
N ASP A 96 -3.28 6.55 -5.38
CA ASP A 96 -4.58 5.85 -5.39
C ASP A 96 -4.51 4.46 -6.03
N GLU A 97 -3.61 4.26 -7.00
CA GLU A 97 -3.34 2.95 -7.61
C GLU A 97 -2.81 1.91 -6.62
N HIS A 98 -2.27 2.35 -5.49
CA HIS A 98 -1.75 1.48 -4.42
C HIS A 98 -2.79 1.06 -3.38
N PHE A 99 -4.07 1.30 -3.65
CA PHE A 99 -5.20 0.80 -2.86
C PHE A 99 -6.06 -0.15 -3.71
N PRO A 100 -5.57 -1.38 -3.99
CA PRO A 100 -6.19 -2.29 -4.96
C PRO A 100 -7.36 -3.12 -4.40
N VAL A 101 -7.72 -2.96 -3.12
CA VAL A 101 -8.73 -3.80 -2.46
C VAL A 101 -10.11 -3.53 -3.04
N ASP A 102 -10.78 -4.62 -3.39
CA ASP A 102 -12.14 -4.67 -3.92
C ASP A 102 -13.17 -4.66 -2.76
N VAL A 103 -14.34 -4.07 -2.99
CA VAL A 103 -15.42 -3.89 -2.00
C VAL A 103 -16.76 -4.42 -2.46
#